data_AF-A0A6N2STD1-F1
#
_entry.id   AF-A0A6N2STD1-F1
#
_cell.length_a   1.000
_cell.length_b   1.000
_cell.length_c   1.000
_cell.angle_alpha   90.00
_cell.angle_beta   90.00
_cell.angle_gamma   90.00
#
_symmetry.space_group_name_H-M   'P 1'
#
loop_
_entity.id
_entity.type
_entity.pdbx_description
1 polymer ?
#
loop_
_entity_poly.entity_id
_entity_poly.type
_entity_poly.pdbx_seq_one_letter_code
_entity_poly.pdbx_strand_id
1 'polypeptide(L)'
;MSIFNNIGTVTGLSIKAGLTDENNEAKDMNKSFLVDSLGTIVAGCLGTSIVGTTLETSAGIEEGGQTGLMAVTSAVKAIDFDNIIEAIPAFLTFIIIPLTYSIVDGIMIGILSYVVLNIITGKFKQISLPMYAMGILSLVKMLFL
;
A
#
# COMPACT_ATOMS: atom_id res chain seq x y z
N MET A 1 4.30 15.60 -6.66
CA MET A 1 4.37 15.67 -5.19
C MET A 1 5.14 16.92 -4.79
N SER A 2 4.68 17.69 -3.81
CA SER A 2 5.43 18.86 -3.33
C SER A 2 6.65 18.41 -2.52
N ILE A 3 7.80 19.07 -2.68
CA ILE A 3 9.02 18.83 -1.88
C ILE A 3 8.68 18.77 -0.38
N PHE A 4 7.77 19.62 0.07
CA PHE A 4 7.30 19.66 1.45
C PHE A 4 6.65 18.35 1.94
N ASN A 5 5.85 17.69 1.10
CA ASN A 5 5.24 16.41 1.47
C ASN A 5 6.32 15.34 1.64
N ASN A 6 7.29 15.29 0.72
CA ASN A 6 8.29 14.23 0.70
C ASN A 6 9.33 14.43 1.83
N ILE A 7 9.69 15.68 2.17
CA ILE A 7 10.44 15.99 3.41
C ILE A 7 9.67 15.50 4.64
N GLY A 8 8.37 15.84 4.72
CA GLY A 8 7.53 15.49 5.87
C GLY A 8 7.38 13.98 6.07
N THR A 9 7.15 13.23 4.98
CA THR A 9 7.00 11.77 5.05
C THR A 9 8.31 11.06 5.33
N VAL A 10 9.41 11.42 4.67
CA VAL A 10 10.74 10.83 4.93
C VAL A 10 11.19 11.10 6.37
N THR A 11 10.96 12.30 6.89
CA THR A 11 11.26 12.63 8.29
C THR A 11 10.41 11.82 9.26
N GLY A 12 9.09 11.77 9.05
CA GLY A 12 8.18 10.99 9.91
C GLY A 12 8.51 9.51 9.94
N LEU A 13 8.83 8.91 8.80
CA LEU A 13 9.23 7.50 8.71
C LEU A 13 10.62 7.25 9.31
N SER A 14 11.57 8.17 9.14
CA SER A 14 12.92 8.04 9.70
C SER A 14 12.90 8.07 11.22
N ILE A 15 12.06 8.93 11.81
CA ILE A 15 11.81 8.94 13.26
C ILE A 15 11.23 7.58 13.71
N LYS A 16 10.22 7.07 12.98
CA LYS A 16 9.61 5.77 13.26
C LYS A 16 10.61 4.60 13.18
N ALA A 17 11.52 4.66 12.22
CA ALA A 17 12.53 3.64 11.95
C ALA A 17 13.78 3.75 12.85
N GLY A 18 13.92 4.83 13.63
CA GLY A 18 15.15 5.11 14.38
C GLY A 18 16.35 5.45 13.49
N LEU A 19 16.10 5.92 12.26
CA LEU A 19 17.11 6.30 11.25
C LEU A 19 17.31 7.83 11.21
N THR A 20 17.32 8.47 12.38
CA THR A 20 17.54 9.90 12.54
C THR A 20 18.97 10.23 12.95
N ASP A 21 19.46 11.39 12.51
CA ASP A 21 20.73 11.95 12.94
C ASP A 21 20.62 12.63 14.33
N GLU A 22 21.75 13.10 14.88
CA GLU A 22 21.84 13.73 16.21
C GLU A 22 20.91 14.97 16.37
N ASN A 23 20.48 15.57 15.25
CA ASN A 23 19.56 16.71 15.20
C ASN A 23 18.08 16.33 14.98
N ASN A 24 17.70 15.05 15.13
CA ASN A 24 16.37 14.52 14.82
C ASN A 24 15.91 14.68 13.35
N GLU A 25 16.86 14.87 12.42
CA GLU A 25 16.58 14.91 10.99
C GLU A 25 16.76 13.52 10.35
N ALA A 26 16.05 13.24 9.26
CA ALA A 26 16.23 11.98 8.53
C ALA A 26 17.66 11.85 7.98
N LYS A 27 18.31 10.73 8.25
CA LYS A 27 19.66 10.46 7.77
C LYS A 27 19.69 10.42 6.23
N ASP A 28 20.74 10.99 5.64
CA ASP A 28 20.99 10.93 4.21
C ASP A 28 19.84 11.45 3.31
N MET A 29 19.12 12.49 3.78
CA MET A 29 17.98 13.11 3.08
C MET A 29 18.24 13.40 1.58
N ASN A 30 19.41 13.94 1.23
CA ASN A 30 19.79 14.19 -0.17
C ASN A 30 19.81 12.93 -1.03
N LYS A 31 20.26 11.78 -0.49
CA LYS A 31 20.25 10.51 -1.22
C LYS A 31 18.82 10.00 -1.40
N SER A 32 17.98 10.16 -0.38
CA SER A 32 16.55 9.83 -0.47
C SER A 32 15.87 10.62 -1.60
N PHE A 33 16.14 11.93 -1.70
CA PHE A 33 15.61 12.77 -2.78
C PHE A 33 16.13 12.41 -4.16
N LEU A 34 17.40 12.02 -4.27
CA LEU A 34 17.97 11.57 -5.54
C LEU A 34 17.31 10.29 -6.04
N VAL A 35 17.10 9.31 -5.16
CA VAL A 35 16.44 8.03 -5.51
C VAL A 35 14.98 8.25 -5.89
N ASP A 36 14.25 9.10 -5.17
CA ASP A 36 12.87 9.46 -5.47
C ASP A 36 12.73 10.16 -6.84
N SER A 37 13.62 11.12 -7.13
CA SER A 37 13.63 11.83 -8.41
C SER A 37 13.96 10.90 -9.57
N LEU A 38 14.99 10.06 -9.43
CA LEU A 38 15.34 9.05 -10.43
C LEU A 38 14.20 8.06 -10.66
N GLY A 39 13.61 7.55 -9.57
CA GLY A 39 12.46 6.64 -9.62
C GLY A 39 11.27 7.27 -10.34
N THR A 40 10.98 8.54 -10.07
CA THR A 40 9.91 9.30 -10.73
C THR A 40 10.17 9.49 -12.22
N ILE A 41 11.42 9.78 -12.63
CA ILE A 41 11.79 9.89 -14.05
C ILE A 41 11.55 8.55 -14.76
N VAL A 42 12.03 7.46 -14.18
CA VAL A 42 11.85 6.10 -14.73
C VAL A 42 10.37 5.72 -14.80
N ALA A 43 9.60 6.00 -13.74
CA ALA A 43 8.16 5.78 -13.70
C ALA A 43 7.42 6.58 -14.78
N GLY A 44 7.79 7.85 -14.98
CA GLY A 44 7.26 8.69 -16.04
C GLY A 44 7.58 8.14 -17.44
N CYS A 45 8.79 7.62 -17.66
CA CYS A 45 9.15 6.95 -18.91
C CYS A 45 8.36 5.66 -19.16
N LEU A 46 8.04 4.91 -18.09
CA LEU A 46 7.24 3.69 -18.17
C LEU A 46 5.72 3.96 -18.17
N GLY A 47 5.30 5.22 -18.06
CA GLY A 47 3.89 5.61 -17.99
C GLY A 47 3.18 5.20 -16.70
N THR A 48 3.92 4.87 -15.64
CA THR A 48 3.35 4.48 -14.34
C THR A 48 3.16 5.68 -13.42
N SER A 49 2.37 5.49 -12.36
CA SER A 49 2.22 6.47 -11.28
C SER A 49 3.55 6.83 -10.62
N ILE A 50 3.63 8.05 -10.07
CA ILE A 50 4.82 8.61 -9.42
C ILE A 50 5.27 7.71 -8.25
N VAL A 51 6.56 7.37 -8.23
CA VAL A 51 7.19 6.69 -7.10
C VAL A 51 7.39 7.71 -5.98
N GLY A 52 6.91 7.41 -4.77
CA GLY A 52 7.03 8.32 -3.64
C GLY A 52 6.91 7.62 -2.30
N THR A 53 7.44 8.27 -1.26
CA THR A 53 7.43 7.77 0.10
C THR A 53 6.10 8.07 0.79
N THR A 54 5.34 7.03 1.17
CA THR A 54 3.99 7.16 1.78
C THR A 54 4.01 6.92 3.29
N LEU A 55 3.15 7.64 4.04
CA LEU A 55 3.01 7.47 5.49
C LEU A 55 2.41 6.11 5.88
N GLU A 56 1.71 5.43 4.97
CA GLU A 56 1.14 4.10 5.21
C GLU A 56 2.23 3.07 5.55
N THR A 57 3.43 3.26 4.99
CA THR A 57 4.61 2.43 5.27
C THR A 57 5.06 2.52 6.73
N SER A 58 4.61 3.53 7.49
CA SER A 58 4.93 3.66 8.91
C SER A 58 4.39 2.51 9.77
N ALA A 59 3.28 1.89 9.35
CA ALA A 59 2.76 0.69 9.99
C ALA A 59 3.67 -0.52 9.75
N GLY A 60 4.21 -0.66 8.52
CA GLY A 60 5.18 -1.72 8.21
C GLY A 60 6.49 -1.60 9.00
N ILE A 61 6.94 -0.37 9.27
CA ILE A 61 8.11 -0.11 10.13
C ILE A 61 7.85 -0.51 11.59
N GLU A 62 6.63 -0.27 12.11
CA GLU A 62 6.23 -0.72 13.45
C GLU A 62 6.22 -2.24 13.60
N GLU A 63 5.87 -2.95 12.52
CA GLU A 63 5.94 -4.41 12.46
C GLU A 63 7.37 -4.95 12.28
N GLY A 64 8.39 -4.07 12.29
CA GLY A 64 9.80 -4.41 12.16
C GLY A 64 10.35 -4.38 10.73
N GLY A 65 9.56 -3.86 9.77
CA GLY A 65 9.94 -3.75 8.37
C GLY A 65 10.83 -2.56 8.09
N GLN A 66 12.14 -2.77 8.11
CA GLN A 66 13.14 -1.71 7.85
C GLN A 66 13.87 -1.85 6.50
N THR A 67 13.52 -2.85 5.68
CA THR A 67 14.17 -3.08 4.37
C THR A 67 13.16 -3.22 3.25
N GLY A 68 13.53 -2.79 2.03
CA GLY A 68 12.67 -2.95 0.86
C GLY A 68 12.38 -4.42 0.51
N LEU A 69 13.32 -5.32 0.81
CA LEU A 69 13.09 -6.76 0.65
C LEU A 69 12.05 -7.29 1.63
N MET A 70 12.06 -6.78 2.87
CA MET A 70 11.06 -7.15 3.88
C MET A 70 9.66 -6.81 3.39
N ALA A 71 9.44 -5.63 2.80
CA ALA A 71 8.14 -5.23 2.26
C ALA A 71 7.54 -6.24 1.27
N VAL A 72 8.37 -6.86 0.42
CA VAL A 72 7.91 -7.90 -0.53
C VAL A 72 7.65 -9.22 0.19
N THR A 73 8.58 -9.65 1.05
CA THR A 73 8.48 -10.95 1.73
C THR A 73 7.37 -10.99 2.79
N SER A 74 7.14 -9.89 3.52
CA SER A 74 6.10 -9.79 4.52
C SER A 74 4.72 -9.81 3.89
N ALA A 75 4.53 -9.12 2.76
CA ALA A 75 3.27 -9.13 2.01
C ALA A 75 2.87 -10.55 1.58
N VAL A 76 3.82 -11.35 1.09
CA VAL A 76 3.56 -12.75 0.69
C VAL A 76 3.28 -13.63 1.91
N LYS A 77 4.04 -13.45 3.01
CA LYS A 77 3.88 -14.26 4.23
C LYS A 77 2.61 -13.91 5.01
N ALA A 78 2.12 -12.68 4.91
CA ALA A 78 0.92 -12.22 5.60
C ALA A 78 -0.37 -12.82 5.03
N ILE A 79 -0.34 -13.39 3.82
CA ILE A 79 -1.50 -14.02 3.20
C ILE A 79 -1.67 -15.42 3.80
N ASP A 80 -2.81 -15.65 4.47
CA ASP A 80 -3.23 -16.99 4.86
C ASP A 80 -3.78 -17.74 3.63
N PHE A 81 -2.93 -18.58 3.04
CA PHE A 81 -3.28 -19.37 1.86
C PHE A 81 -4.25 -20.53 2.17
N ASP A 82 -4.41 -20.93 3.44
CA ASP A 82 -5.39 -21.95 3.82
C ASP A 82 -6.82 -21.36 3.86
N ASN A 83 -6.94 -20.05 4.09
CA ASN A 83 -8.22 -19.35 4.09
C ASN A 83 -8.56 -18.78 2.71
N ILE A 84 -9.43 -19.48 1.98
CA ILE A 84 -9.83 -19.08 0.63
C ILE A 84 -10.50 -17.69 0.56
N ILE A 85 -11.09 -17.23 1.66
CA ILE A 85 -11.75 -15.91 1.78
C ILE A 85 -10.72 -14.77 1.71
N GLU A 86 -9.48 -15.04 2.10
CA GLU A 86 -8.38 -14.07 2.15
C GLU A 86 -7.44 -14.25 0.96
N ALA A 87 -7.18 -15.50 0.57
CA ALA A 87 -6.34 -15.85 -0.57
C ALA A 87 -6.90 -15.35 -1.92
N ILE A 88 -8.21 -15.51 -2.17
CA ILE A 88 -8.83 -15.08 -3.44
C ILE A 88 -8.70 -13.55 -3.63
N PRO A 89 -9.12 -12.69 -2.68
CA PRO A 89 -8.94 -11.25 -2.79
C PRO A 89 -7.49 -10.80 -2.97
N ALA A 90 -6.55 -11.41 -2.25
CA ALA A 90 -5.14 -11.10 -2.38
C ALA A 90 -4.61 -11.42 -3.78
N PHE A 91 -5.00 -12.58 -4.33
CA PHE A 91 -4.64 -12.99 -5.69
C PHE A 91 -5.24 -12.08 -6.77
N LEU A 92 -6.52 -11.71 -6.63
CA LEU A 92 -7.17 -10.75 -7.53
C LEU A 92 -6.44 -9.39 -7.51
N THR A 93 -6.11 -8.88 -6.32
CA THR A 93 -5.37 -7.62 -6.19
C THR A 93 -4.03 -7.69 -6.92
N PHE A 94 -3.27 -8.78 -6.71
CA PHE A 94 -1.96 -8.97 -7.33
C PHE A 94 -1.98 -8.97 -8.87
N ILE A 95 -3.02 -9.55 -9.47
CA ILE A 95 -3.18 -9.59 -10.93
C ILE A 95 -3.76 -8.30 -11.50
N ILE A 96 -4.73 -7.70 -10.81
CA ILE A 96 -5.43 -6.52 -11.32
C ILE A 96 -4.50 -5.31 -11.39
N ILE A 97 -3.61 -5.10 -10.41
CA ILE A 97 -2.70 -3.95 -10.39
C ILE A 97 -1.88 -3.82 -11.70
N PRO A 98 -1.13 -4.85 -12.16
CA PRO A 98 -0.39 -4.76 -13.42
C PRO A 98 -1.30 -4.72 -14.64
N LEU A 99 -2.52 -5.28 -14.56
CA LEU A 99 -3.46 -5.30 -15.69
C LEU A 99 -4.14 -3.94 -15.91
N THR A 100 -4.47 -3.22 -14.84
CA THR A 100 -5.14 -1.92 -14.88
C THR A 100 -4.18 -0.74 -14.84
N TYR A 101 -2.88 -0.99 -14.64
CA TYR A 101 -1.86 0.02 -14.37
C TYR A 101 -2.22 0.94 -13.18
N SER A 102 -3.15 0.51 -12.32
CA SER A 102 -3.75 1.31 -11.27
C SER A 102 -3.81 0.53 -9.96
N ILE A 103 -2.97 0.95 -9.02
CA ILE A 103 -2.91 0.39 -7.66
C ILE A 103 -4.29 0.52 -6.99
N VAL A 104 -4.94 1.68 -7.17
CA VAL A 104 -6.24 1.97 -6.55
C VAL A 104 -7.31 1.01 -7.05
N ASP A 105 -7.36 0.72 -8.36
CA ASP A 105 -8.37 -0.18 -8.91
C ASP A 105 -8.11 -1.64 -8.49
N GLY A 106 -6.85 -2.04 -8.39
CA GLY A 106 -6.46 -3.32 -7.80
C GLY A 106 -6.95 -3.50 -6.36
N ILE A 107 -6.67 -2.51 -5.50
CA ILE A 107 -7.10 -2.53 -4.09
C ILE A 107 -8.63 -2.54 -3.99
N MET A 108 -9.33 -1.74 -4.80
CA MET A 108 -10.79 -1.68 -4.80
C MET A 108 -11.43 -3.03 -5.15
N ILE A 109 -10.93 -3.71 -6.19
CA ILE A 109 -11.42 -5.04 -6.57
C ILE A 109 -11.09 -6.08 -5.49
N GLY A 110 -9.92 -6.01 -4.88
CA GLY A 110 -9.54 -6.85 -3.73
C GLY A 110 -10.50 -6.71 -2.56
N ILE A 111 -10.71 -5.48 -2.08
CA ILE A 111 -11.62 -5.20 -0.95
C ILE A 111 -13.04 -5.65 -1.27
N LEU A 112 -13.52 -5.35 -2.49
CA LEU A 112 -14.86 -5.76 -2.94
C LEU A 112 -15.01 -7.28 -2.93
N SER A 113 -14.02 -8.02 -3.46
CA SER A 113 -14.01 -9.48 -3.47
C SER A 113 -14.05 -10.04 -2.04
N TYR A 114 -13.27 -9.48 -1.12
CA TYR A 114 -13.24 -9.89 0.29
C TYR A 114 -14.60 -9.71 0.96
N VAL A 115 -15.24 -8.54 0.78
CA VAL A 115 -16.55 -8.25 1.35
C VAL A 115 -17.61 -9.18 0.78
N VAL A 116 -17.63 -9.39 -0.54
CA VAL A 116 -18.59 -10.29 -1.21
C VAL A 116 -18.42 -11.74 -0.74
N LEU A 117 -17.19 -12.25 -0.66
CA LEU A 117 -16.93 -13.62 -0.20
C LEU A 117 -17.37 -13.85 1.25
N ASN A 118 -17.10 -12.89 2.14
CA ASN A 118 -17.54 -13.00 3.53
C ASN A 118 -19.07 -12.94 3.67
N ILE A 119 -19.75 -12.14 2.84
CA ILE A 119 -21.23 -12.09 2.78
C ILE A 119 -21.79 -13.44 2.33
N ILE A 120 -21.26 -14.02 1.25
CA ILE A 120 -21.74 -15.29 0.69
C ILE A 120 -21.49 -16.45 1.67
N THR A 121 -20.35 -16.44 2.37
CA THR A 121 -19.98 -17.50 3.32
C THR A 121 -20.66 -17.36 4.68
N GLY A 122 -21.52 -16.35 4.86
CA GLY A 122 -22.25 -16.12 6.11
C GLY A 122 -21.41 -15.58 7.27
N LYS A 123 -20.15 -15.20 7.04
CA LYS A 123 -19.20 -14.73 8.07
C LYS A 123 -19.31 -13.23 8.32
N PHE A 124 -20.53 -12.71 8.47
CA PHE A 124 -20.80 -11.27 8.59
C PHE A 124 -20.12 -10.58 9.79
N LYS A 125 -19.82 -11.33 10.86
CA LYS A 125 -19.20 -10.83 12.09
C LYS A 125 -17.68 -10.61 12.01
N GLN A 126 -17.00 -11.16 11.00
CA GLN A 126 -15.55 -10.96 10.84
C GLN A 126 -15.23 -9.65 10.12
N ILE A 127 -16.24 -8.98 9.55
CA ILE A 127 -16.07 -7.75 8.80
C ILE A 127 -16.31 -6.56 9.71
N SER A 128 -15.31 -5.69 9.87
CA SER A 128 -15.45 -4.43 10.58
C SER A 128 -16.31 -3.44 9.77
N LEU A 129 -17.05 -2.57 10.45
CA LEU A 129 -17.90 -1.55 9.83
C LEU A 129 -17.20 -0.70 8.74
N PRO A 130 -15.92 -0.26 8.89
CA PRO A 130 -15.24 0.47 7.83
C PRO A 130 -15.01 -0.37 6.56
N MET A 131 -14.86 -1.69 6.66
CA MET A 131 -14.63 -2.54 5.49
C MET A 131 -15.88 -2.67 4.62
N TYR A 132 -17.08 -2.72 5.22
CA TYR A 132 -18.33 -2.62 4.46
C TYR A 132 -18.48 -1.25 3.78
N ALA A 133 -18.14 -0.17 4.48
CA ALA A 133 -18.19 1.17 3.90
C ALA A 133 -17.23 1.30 2.71
N MET A 134 -16.01 0.78 2.83
CA MET A 134 -15.04 0.72 1.73
C MET A 134 -15.55 -0.14 0.58
N GLY A 135 -16.08 -1.33 0.85
CA GLY A 135 -16.64 -2.20 -0.18
C GLY A 135 -17.81 -1.55 -0.95
N ILE A 136 -18.71 -0.85 -0.26
CA ILE A 136 -19.80 -0.09 -0.91
C ILE A 136 -19.23 1.03 -1.77
N LEU A 137 -18.24 1.78 -1.26
CA LEU A 137 -17.59 2.85 -2.01
C LEU A 137 -16.90 2.32 -3.28
N SER A 138 -16.19 1.18 -3.19
CA SER A 138 -15.60 0.49 -4.33
C SER A 138 -16.64 0.11 -5.38
N LEU A 139 -17.78 -0.43 -4.93
CA LEU A 139 -18.89 -0.85 -5.79
C LEU A 139 -19.54 0.33 -6.50
N VAL A 140 -19.77 1.44 -5.79
CA VAL A 140 -20.31 2.68 -6.36
C VAL A 140 -19.36 3.25 -7.41
N LYS A 141 -18.06 3.31 -7.14
CA LYS A 141 -17.06 3.77 -8.12
C LYS A 141 -17.11 2.91 -9.40
N MET A 142 -17.22 1.59 -9.28
CA MET A 142 -17.22 0.66 -10.42
C MET A 142 -18.50 0.71 -11.27
N LEU A 143 -19.62 1.21 -10.71
CA LEU A 143 -20.90 1.33 -11.42
C LEU A 143 -21.13 2.71 -12.06
N PHE A 144 -20.51 3.76 -11.53
CA PHE A 144 -20.76 5.15 -11.93
C PHE A 144 -19.62 5.82 -12.73
N LEU A 145 -18.49 5.14 -12.90
CA LEU A 145 -17.28 5.68 -13.53
C LEU A 145 -16.74 4.70 -14.57
#